data_AF-A0A094JXZ2-F1
#
_entry.id   AF-A0A094JXZ2-F1
#
_cell.length_a   1.000
_cell.length_b   1.000
_cell.length_c   1.000
_cell.angle_alpha   90.00
_cell.angle_beta   90.00
_cell.angle_gamma   90.00
#
_symmetry.space_group_name_H-M   'P 1'
#
loop_
_entity.id
_entity.type
_entity.pdbx_description
1 polymer ?
#
loop_
_entity_poly.entity_id
_entity_poly.type
_entity_poly.pdbx_seq_one_letter_code
_entity_poly.pdbx_strand_id
1 'polypeptide(L)'
;HEREVRRDLIISAAKGVGMLQCEKAEHSGYSMDICSYARIDIGTAMSGGKDSPTFGLPRPNLLISNNNNCSLLVKWFDVYHREWGVPHFILDVPFCYEMQKETDLKYIVVLDFNINRVISKERSD
;
A
#
# COMPACT_ATOMS: atom_id res chain seq x y z
N HIS A 1 -2.16 -8.73 -2.51
CA HIS A 1 -1.50 -8.01 -1.41
C HIS A 1 -2.39 -6.90 -0.87
N GLU A 2 -2.78 -5.88 -1.64
CA GLU A 2 -3.61 -4.75 -1.16
C GLU A 2 -4.94 -5.15 -0.47
N ARG A 3 -5.67 -6.14 -1.01
CA ARG A 3 -6.89 -6.67 -0.37
C ARG A 3 -6.63 -7.31 0.99
N GLU A 4 -5.50 -7.99 1.15
CA GLU A 4 -5.10 -8.60 2.42
C GLU A 4 -4.63 -7.56 3.42
N VAL A 5 -3.89 -6.53 2.96
CA VAL A 5 -3.51 -5.36 3.77
C VAL A 5 -4.77 -4.70 4.34
N ARG A 6 -5.76 -4.41 3.47
CA ARG A 6 -7.03 -3.84 3.91
C ARG A 6 -7.75 -4.73 4.93
N ARG A 7 -7.71 -6.06 4.74
CA ARG A 7 -8.35 -7.00 5.68
C ARG A 7 -7.67 -6.97 7.04
N ASP A 8 -6.33 -7.01 7.07
CA ASP A 8 -5.56 -6.96 8.32
C ASP A 8 -5.79 -5.64 9.07
N LEU A 9 -5.82 -4.52 8.36
CA LEU A 9 -6.13 -3.20 8.91
C LEU A 9 -7.49 -3.16 9.59
N ILE A 10 -8.53 -3.63 8.90
CA ILE A 10 -9.90 -3.66 9.43
C ILE A 10 -9.98 -4.57 10.65
N ILE A 11 -9.35 -5.74 10.61
CA ILE A 11 -9.35 -6.69 11.73
C ILE A 11 -8.60 -6.10 12.93
N SER A 12 -7.45 -5.46 12.70
CA SER A 12 -6.66 -4.81 13.75
C SER A 12 -7.42 -3.68 14.43
N ALA A 13 -8.13 -2.86 13.65
CA ALA A 13 -9.02 -1.83 14.19
C ALA A 13 -10.20 -2.44 14.98
N ALA A 14 -10.90 -3.42 14.39
CA ALA A 14 -12.08 -4.04 14.99
C ALA A 14 -11.77 -4.80 16.30
N LYS A 15 -10.57 -5.40 16.41
CA LYS A 15 -10.12 -6.08 17.62
C LYS A 15 -9.47 -5.16 18.66
N GLY A 16 -9.45 -3.84 18.41
CA GLY A 16 -8.92 -2.86 19.36
C GLY A 16 -7.39 -2.82 19.45
N VAL A 17 -6.67 -3.47 18.53
CA VAL A 17 -5.19 -3.47 18.51
C VAL A 17 -4.60 -2.43 17.57
N GLY A 18 -5.44 -1.69 16.83
CA GLY A 18 -4.98 -0.65 15.90
C GLY A 18 -4.11 0.44 16.55
N MET A 19 -4.44 0.87 17.77
CA MET A 19 -3.66 1.89 18.49
C MET A 19 -2.25 1.40 18.80
N LEU A 20 -2.12 0.16 19.28
CA LEU A 20 -0.84 -0.50 19.53
C LEU A 20 0.00 -0.63 18.24
N GLN A 21 -0.64 -0.93 17.11
CA GLN A 21 0.08 -0.97 15.82
C GLN A 21 0.52 0.43 15.38
N CYS A 22 -0.30 1.47 15.61
CA CYS A 22 0.11 2.85 15.35
C CYS A 22 1.34 3.25 16.17
N GLU A 23 1.35 2.96 17.46
CA GLU A 23 2.48 3.24 18.36
C GLU A 23 3.76 2.58 17.84
N LYS A 24 3.71 1.36 17.31
CA LYS A 24 4.89 0.70 16.73
C LYS A 24 5.46 1.44 15.52
N ALA A 25 4.61 1.98 14.66
CA ALA A 25 5.07 2.83 13.56
C ALA A 25 5.70 4.12 14.10
N GLU A 26 5.12 4.73 15.13
CA GLU A 26 5.66 5.94 15.75
C GLU A 26 7.03 5.72 16.39
N HIS A 27 7.21 4.60 17.11
CA HIS A 27 8.51 4.17 17.63
C HIS A 27 9.53 3.87 16.52
N SER A 28 9.07 3.54 15.31
CA SER A 28 9.91 3.35 14.12
C SER A 28 10.23 4.68 13.40
N GLY A 29 9.80 5.82 13.93
CA GLY A 29 10.12 7.16 13.43
C GLY A 29 9.06 7.78 12.51
N TYR A 30 7.89 7.16 12.35
CA TYR A 30 6.80 7.71 11.53
C TYR A 30 5.97 8.72 12.33
N SER A 31 5.66 9.88 11.73
CA SER A 31 4.86 10.92 12.41
C SER A 31 3.45 10.42 12.74
N MET A 32 2.93 10.83 13.90
CA MET A 32 1.53 10.64 14.29
C MET A 32 0.53 11.31 13.33
N ASP A 33 0.99 12.30 12.57
CA ASP A 33 0.15 13.08 11.63
C ASP A 33 -0.25 12.29 10.38
N ILE A 34 0.41 11.17 10.09
CA ILE A 34 0.04 10.34 8.94
C ILE A 34 -1.18 9.48 9.26
N CYS A 35 -1.90 9.08 8.21
CA CYS A 35 -3.13 8.28 8.32
C CYS A 35 -2.92 7.04 9.19
N SER A 36 -3.90 6.75 10.06
CA SER A 36 -3.87 5.56 10.92
C SER A 36 -3.80 4.25 10.12
N TYR A 37 -4.35 4.20 8.90
CA TYR A 37 -4.20 3.03 8.02
C TYR A 37 -2.72 2.76 7.71
N ALA A 38 -1.97 3.81 7.34
CA ALA A 38 -0.54 3.68 7.08
C ALA A 38 0.22 3.28 8.34
N ARG A 39 -0.08 3.89 9.50
CA ARG A 39 0.59 3.56 10.76
C ARG A 39 0.31 2.13 11.23
N ILE A 40 -0.93 1.63 11.12
CA ILE A 40 -1.25 0.26 11.50
C ILE A 40 -0.52 -0.75 10.61
N ASP A 41 -0.50 -0.55 9.29
CA ASP A 41 0.18 -1.48 8.37
C ASP A 41 1.70 -1.42 8.52
N ILE A 42 2.28 -0.22 8.59
CA ILE A 42 3.71 -0.04 8.81
C ILE A 42 4.12 -0.66 10.15
N GLY A 43 3.39 -0.37 11.24
CA GLY A 43 3.68 -0.93 12.56
C GLY A 43 3.56 -2.44 12.59
N THR A 44 2.57 -3.00 11.90
CA THR A 44 2.39 -4.45 11.77
C THR A 44 3.54 -5.07 10.97
N ALA A 45 3.89 -4.49 9.83
CA ALA A 45 4.97 -4.98 8.96
C ALA A 45 6.34 -4.90 9.64
N MET A 46 6.69 -3.77 10.26
CA MET A 46 7.99 -3.55 10.90
C MET A 46 8.15 -4.36 12.19
N SER A 47 7.06 -4.78 12.82
CA SER A 47 7.08 -5.68 13.98
C SER A 47 6.98 -7.17 13.60
N GLY A 48 7.02 -7.51 12.32
CA GLY A 48 6.91 -8.89 11.84
C GLY A 48 5.56 -9.53 12.18
N GLY A 49 4.48 -8.75 12.20
CA GLY A 49 3.13 -9.22 12.49
C GLY A 49 2.81 -9.38 13.97
N LYS A 50 3.72 -9.00 14.87
CA LYS A 50 3.51 -9.12 16.32
C LYS A 50 2.25 -8.35 16.75
N ASP A 51 1.44 -8.96 17.61
CA ASP A 51 0.16 -8.42 18.11
C ASP A 51 -0.88 -8.08 17.03
N SER A 52 -0.61 -8.35 15.75
CA SER A 52 -1.62 -8.29 14.71
C SER A 52 -2.47 -9.56 14.81
N PRO A 53 -3.80 -9.47 14.70
CA PRO A 53 -4.66 -10.64 14.82
C PRO A 53 -4.58 -11.56 13.61
N THR A 54 -3.90 -11.14 12.54
CA THR A 54 -3.64 -11.95 11.34
C THR A 54 -2.22 -12.48 11.29
N PHE A 55 -1.39 -12.16 12.29
CA PHE A 55 0.06 -12.42 12.32
C PHE A 55 0.84 -11.69 11.22
N GLY A 56 0.27 -10.59 10.70
CA GLY A 56 0.84 -9.81 9.62
C GLY A 56 0.78 -10.53 8.28
N LEU A 57 1.34 -9.88 7.26
CA LEU A 57 1.38 -10.37 5.90
C LEU A 57 2.78 -10.83 5.51
N PRO A 58 2.91 -11.84 4.64
CA PRO A 58 4.20 -12.22 4.11
C PRO A 58 4.79 -11.05 3.30
N ARG A 59 6.11 -10.95 3.32
CA ARG A 59 6.85 -9.96 2.52
C ARG A 59 6.46 -10.07 1.04
N PRO A 60 6.04 -8.97 0.39
CA PRO A 60 5.71 -8.98 -1.02
C PRO A 60 6.96 -9.12 -1.89
N ASN A 61 6.80 -9.68 -3.08
CA ASN A 61 7.79 -9.69 -4.15
C ASN A 61 7.52 -8.60 -5.21
N LEU A 62 6.36 -7.97 -5.15
CA LEU A 62 5.92 -6.89 -6.02
C LEU A 62 4.96 -5.98 -5.25
N LEU A 63 5.17 -4.68 -5.35
CA LEU A 63 4.29 -3.66 -4.79
C LEU A 63 3.54 -2.96 -5.92
N ILE A 64 2.23 -2.80 -5.74
CA ILE A 64 1.36 -2.06 -6.65
C ILE A 64 0.53 -1.11 -5.81
N SER A 65 0.61 0.18 -6.12
CA SER A 65 -0.18 1.22 -5.47
C SER A 65 -0.92 2.06 -6.51
N ASN A 66 -1.89 2.84 -6.05
CA ASN A 66 -2.56 3.85 -6.86
C ASN A 66 -2.74 5.12 -6.03
N ASN A 67 -2.94 6.24 -6.71
CA ASN A 67 -3.17 7.55 -6.08
C ASN A 67 -4.67 7.96 -6.12
N ASN A 68 -5.58 7.05 -6.51
CA ASN A 68 -6.99 7.41 -6.73
C ASN A 68 -7.73 7.80 -5.44
N ASN A 69 -7.36 7.20 -4.30
CA ASN A 69 -7.90 7.52 -3.00
C ASN A 69 -7.15 8.71 -2.38
N CYS A 70 -5.82 8.61 -2.34
CA CYS A 70 -4.94 9.62 -1.78
C CYS A 70 -3.52 9.39 -2.29
N SER A 71 -2.81 10.47 -2.62
CA SER A 71 -1.40 10.42 -3.04
C SER A 71 -0.46 9.90 -1.95
N LEU A 72 -0.84 10.00 -0.66
CA LEU A 72 -0.05 9.47 0.45
C LEU A 72 0.00 7.94 0.47
N LEU A 73 -0.95 7.26 -0.15
CA LEU A 73 -0.93 5.79 -0.26
C LEU A 73 0.30 5.33 -1.06
N VAL A 74 0.65 6.05 -2.12
CA VAL A 74 1.88 5.82 -2.89
C VAL A 74 3.11 5.97 -1.99
N LYS A 75 3.12 6.98 -1.12
CA LYS A 75 4.25 7.22 -0.19
C LYS A 75 4.37 6.18 0.90
N TRP A 76 3.26 5.64 1.37
CA TRP A 76 3.27 4.49 2.27
C TRP A 76 3.88 3.26 1.57
N PHE A 77 3.53 2.97 0.31
CA PHE A 77 4.14 1.83 -0.39
C PHE A 77 5.62 2.06 -0.73
N ASP A 78 6.04 3.32 -0.95
CA ASP A 78 7.47 3.69 -1.08
C ASP A 78 8.30 3.31 0.16
N VAL A 79 7.68 3.23 1.35
CA VAL A 79 8.35 2.73 2.56
C VAL A 79 8.80 1.28 2.35
N TYR A 80 7.90 0.42 1.90
CA TYR A 80 8.21 -1.00 1.67
C TYR A 80 9.20 -1.20 0.52
N HIS A 81 9.10 -0.38 -0.53
CA HIS A 81 10.09 -0.38 -1.60
C HIS A 81 11.50 -0.13 -1.06
N ARG A 82 11.66 0.87 -0.18
CA ARG A 82 12.95 1.23 0.42
C ARG A 82 13.45 0.17 1.40
N GLU A 83 12.56 -0.32 2.26
CA GLU A 83 12.91 -1.27 3.31
C GLU A 83 13.28 -2.65 2.74
N TRP A 84 12.56 -3.08 1.70
CA TRP A 84 12.68 -4.45 1.18
C TRP A 84 13.27 -4.54 -0.22
N GLY A 85 13.60 -3.42 -0.88
CA GLY A 85 14.12 -3.43 -2.25
C GLY A 85 13.17 -4.07 -3.28
N VAL A 86 11.88 -4.11 -2.98
CA VAL A 86 10.85 -4.76 -3.79
C VAL A 86 10.38 -3.80 -4.88
N PRO A 87 10.26 -4.20 -6.16
CA PRO A 87 9.77 -3.32 -7.22
C PRO A 87 8.39 -2.71 -6.88
N HIS A 88 8.26 -1.39 -7.09
CA HIS A 88 7.04 -0.64 -6.80
C HIS A 88 6.48 -0.01 -8.08
N PHE A 89 5.30 -0.48 -8.48
CA PHE A 89 4.53 0.07 -9.60
C PHE A 89 3.41 0.96 -9.09
N ILE A 90 3.27 2.12 -9.74
CA ILE A 90 2.28 3.12 -9.38
C ILE A 90 1.31 3.21 -10.54
N LEU A 91 0.04 2.88 -10.29
CA LEU A 91 -1.05 3.21 -11.18
C LEU A 91 -1.47 4.65 -10.91
N ASP A 92 -0.90 5.57 -11.69
CA ASP A 92 -1.22 6.98 -11.61
C ASP A 92 -2.59 7.25 -12.25
N VAL A 93 -3.51 7.74 -11.45
CA VAL A 93 -4.87 8.10 -11.82
C VAL A 93 -4.99 9.62 -11.74
N PRO A 94 -5.18 10.31 -12.89
CA PRO A 94 -5.32 11.76 -12.92
C PRO A 94 -6.48 12.25 -12.05
N PHE A 95 -6.25 13.31 -11.28
CA PHE A 95 -7.30 13.92 -10.47
C PHE A 95 -8.32 14.61 -11.38
N CYS A 96 -9.59 14.25 -11.24
CA CYS A 96 -10.68 14.80 -12.04
C CYS A 96 -11.30 16.02 -11.35
N TYR A 97 -10.89 17.24 -11.73
CA TYR A 97 -11.55 18.48 -11.28
C TYR A 97 -12.94 18.68 -11.92
N GLU A 98 -13.15 18.05 -13.07
CA GLU A 98 -14.40 18.05 -13.84
C GLU A 98 -14.77 16.60 -14.19
N MET A 99 -15.74 16.42 -15.10
CA MET A 99 -16.04 15.09 -15.63
C MET A 99 -14.80 14.48 -16.29
N GLN A 100 -14.56 13.19 -16.01
CA GLN A 100 -13.42 12.45 -16.55
C GLN A 100 -13.39 12.54 -18.08
N LYS A 101 -12.24 12.93 -18.64
CA LYS A 101 -12.06 13.00 -20.08
C LYS A 101 -11.62 11.65 -20.63
N GLU A 102 -11.94 11.39 -21.89
CA GLU A 102 -11.52 10.15 -22.55
C GLU A 102 -9.99 10.00 -22.61
N THR A 103 -9.25 11.11 -22.62
CA THR A 103 -7.79 11.13 -22.52
C THR A 103 -7.28 10.56 -21.19
N ASP A 104 -7.97 10.84 -20.09
CA ASP A 104 -7.61 10.36 -18.76
C ASP A 104 -7.82 8.84 -18.69
N LEU A 105 -8.94 8.35 -19.25
CA LEU A 105 -9.20 6.93 -19.37
C LEU A 105 -8.14 6.22 -20.24
N LYS A 106 -7.79 6.79 -21.39
CA LYS A 106 -6.75 6.25 -22.27
C LYS A 106 -5.40 6.14 -21.56
N TYR A 107 -5.03 7.16 -20.78
CA TYR A 107 -3.82 7.15 -19.97
C TYR A 107 -3.80 6.00 -18.96
N ILE A 108 -4.89 5.83 -18.20
CA ILE A 108 -5.02 4.77 -17.19
C ILE A 108 -4.94 3.38 -17.85
N VAL A 109 -5.62 3.17 -18.99
CA VAL A 109 -5.61 1.90 -19.73
C VAL A 109 -4.20 1.54 -20.24
N VAL A 110 -3.43 2.53 -20.70
CA VAL A 110 -2.03 2.30 -21.12
C VAL A 110 -1.16 1.89 -19.95
N LEU A 111 -1.31 2.53 -18.78
CA LEU A 111 -0.59 2.13 -17.56
C LEU A 111 -0.93 0.70 -17.13
N ASP A 112 -2.21 0.33 -17.18
CA ASP A 112 -2.65 -1.04 -16.87
C ASP A 112 -2.10 -2.07 -17.87
N PHE A 113 -2.01 -1.74 -19.16
CA PHE A 113 -1.36 -2.63 -20.11
C PHE A 113 0.13 -2.82 -19.79
N ASN A 114 0.82 -1.75 -19.42
CA ASN A 114 2.24 -1.80 -19.06
C ASN A 114 2.47 -2.63 -17.80
N ILE A 115 1.64 -2.48 -16.76
CA ILE A 115 1.80 -3.26 -15.52
C ILE A 115 1.59 -4.76 -15.79
N ASN A 116 0.59 -5.13 -16.60
CA ASN A 116 0.34 -6.51 -16.98
C ASN A 116 1.53 -7.13 -17.73
N ARG A 117 2.21 -6.35 -18.58
CA ARG A 117 3.41 -6.78 -19.29
C ARG A 117 4.61 -6.99 -18.37
N VAL A 118 4.76 -6.19 -17.32
CA VAL A 118 5.82 -6.40 -16.32
C VAL A 118 5.51 -7.64 -15.48
N ILE A 119 4.29 -7.75 -14.97
CA ILE A 119 3.87 -8.90 -14.14
C ILE A 119 4.02 -10.23 -14.90
N SER A 120 3.70 -10.25 -16.20
CA SER A 120 3.86 -11.46 -17.01
C SER A 120 5.33 -11.85 -17.23
N LYS A 121 6.22 -10.87 -17.31
CA LYS A 121 7.66 -11.08 -17.44
C LYS A 121 8.26 -11.65 -16.14
N GLU A 122 7.95 -11.04 -15.00
CA GLU A 122 8.35 -11.49 -13.66
C GLU A 122 7.82 -12.90 -13.28
N ARG A 123 6.76 -13.37 -13.93
CA ARG A 123 6.23 -14.74 -13.75
C ARG A 123 6.91 -15.79 -14.62
N SER A 124 7.64 -15.36 -15.65
CA SER A 124 8.31 -16.26 -16.60
C SER A 124 9.76 -16.55 -16.22
N ASP A 125 10.34 -15.73 -15.33
CA ASP A 125 11.67 -15.88 -14.74
C ASP A 125 11.58 -16.58 -13.36
#